data_AF-A0A849QQR0-F1
#
_entry.id   AF-A0A849QQR0-F1
#
_cell.length_a   1.000
_cell.length_b   1.000
_cell.length_c   1.000
_cell.angle_alpha   90.00
_cell.angle_beta   90.00
_cell.angle_gamma   90.00
#
_symmetry.space_group_name_H-M   'P 1'
#
loop_
_entity.id
_entity.type
_entity.pdbx_description
1 polymer ?
#
loop_
_entity_poly.entity_id
_entity_poly.type
_entity_poly.pdbx_seq_one_letter_code
_entity_poly.pdbx_strand_id
1 'polypeptide(L)'
;DMIARVYVMFLGTGSIEPAIYDIFSDFNDIQVLSVREDNAVVKVRNVSYHDPEQGGNIFFHDSHNLGITVDTFILVFPSGVERTFSNVSTTQNTFFEA
;
A
#
# COMPACT_ATOMS: atom_id res chain seq x y z
N ASP A 1 -11.53 -8.08 -20.75
CA ASP A 1 -10.06 -8.20 -20.78
C ASP A 1 -9.37 -7.51 -21.97
N MET A 2 -9.90 -7.58 -23.21
CA MET A 2 -9.29 -6.86 -24.35
C MET A 2 -9.30 -5.32 -24.20
N ILE A 3 -10.37 -4.74 -23.64
CA ILE A 3 -10.51 -3.29 -23.51
C ILE A 3 -9.51 -2.71 -22.51
N ALA A 4 -9.26 -3.39 -21.37
CA ALA A 4 -8.25 -2.97 -20.40
C ALA A 4 -6.84 -2.99 -21.02
N ARG A 5 -6.51 -4.08 -21.72
CA ARG A 5 -5.27 -4.20 -22.51
C ARG A 5 -5.09 -3.07 -23.54
N VAL A 6 -6.15 -2.76 -24.30
CA VAL A 6 -6.14 -1.66 -25.26
C VAL A 6 -5.97 -0.32 -24.55
N TYR A 7 -6.59 -0.11 -23.38
CA TYR A 7 -6.46 1.12 -22.59
C TYR A 7 -5.01 1.33 -22.10
N VAL A 8 -4.38 0.29 -21.57
CA VAL A 8 -2.97 0.29 -21.14
C VAL A 8 -2.02 0.53 -22.32
N MET A 9 -2.29 -0.07 -23.48
CA MET A 9 -1.49 0.14 -24.69
C MET A 9 -1.64 1.55 -25.29
N PHE A 10 -2.85 2.13 -25.28
CA PHE A 10 -3.12 3.42 -25.92
C PHE A 10 -2.61 4.61 -25.11
N LEU A 11 -2.65 4.52 -23.79
CA LEU A 11 -2.23 5.60 -22.88
C LEU A 11 -0.81 5.40 -22.31
N GLY A 12 -0.20 4.24 -22.56
CA GLY A 12 1.07 3.82 -21.99
C GLY A 12 0.95 3.53 -20.48
N THR A 13 1.92 2.79 -19.95
CA THR A 13 2.02 2.50 -18.50
C THR A 13 2.11 3.78 -17.66
N GLY A 14 2.57 4.90 -18.24
CA GLY A 14 2.62 6.21 -17.59
C GLY A 14 1.26 6.82 -17.24
N SER A 15 0.15 6.30 -17.78
CA SER A 15 -1.21 6.72 -17.39
C SER A 15 -1.79 5.94 -16.19
N ILE A 16 -1.20 4.79 -15.88
CA ILE A 16 -1.62 3.92 -14.77
C ILE A 16 -0.98 4.38 -13.46
N GLU A 17 0.26 4.85 -13.54
CA GLU A 17 1.02 5.30 -12.39
C GLU A 17 0.31 6.44 -11.61
N PRO A 18 -0.26 7.49 -12.25
CA PRO A 18 -1.09 8.48 -11.56
C PRO A 18 -2.31 7.86 -10.86
N ALA A 19 -3.01 6.93 -11.49
CA ALA A 19 -4.17 6.27 -10.89
C ALA A 19 -3.77 5.42 -9.66
N ILE A 20 -2.57 4.82 -9.68
CA ILE A 20 -2.02 4.13 -8.51
C ILE A 20 -1.75 5.13 -7.38
N TYR A 21 -1.13 6.27 -7.66
CA TYR A 21 -0.91 7.30 -6.63
C TYR A 21 -2.22 7.82 -6.04
N ASP A 22 -3.28 7.99 -6.86
CA ASP A 22 -4.59 8.40 -6.38
C ASP A 22 -5.19 7.39 -5.39
N ILE A 23 -5.07 6.08 -5.67
CA ILE A 23 -5.55 5.01 -4.78
C ILE A 23 -4.85 5.04 -3.43
N PHE A 24 -3.54 5.29 -3.42
CA PHE A 24 -2.74 5.30 -2.20
C PHE A 24 -2.57 6.71 -1.61
N SER A 25 -3.31 7.71 -2.08
CA SER A 25 -3.11 9.12 -1.73
C SER A 25 -3.26 9.47 -0.24
N ASP A 26 -3.93 8.61 0.54
CA ASP A 26 -4.00 8.70 2.01
C ASP A 26 -2.63 8.53 2.68
N PHE A 27 -1.63 8.01 1.96
CA PHE A 27 -0.28 7.80 2.46
C PHE A 27 0.70 8.87 1.95
N ASN A 28 1.55 9.38 2.85
CA ASN A 28 2.48 10.48 2.52
C ASN A 28 3.74 10.06 1.75
N ASP A 29 4.21 8.82 1.94
CA ASP A 29 5.43 8.30 1.29
C ASP A 29 5.08 7.03 0.51
N ILE A 30 4.83 7.22 -0.78
CA ILE A 30 4.47 6.18 -1.73
C ILE A 30 5.54 6.11 -2.81
N GLN A 31 5.93 4.90 -3.15
CA GLN A 31 6.84 4.62 -4.26
C GLN A 31 6.29 3.48 -5.10
N VAL A 32 5.98 3.76 -6.36
CA VAL A 32 5.68 2.71 -7.35
C VAL A 32 7.00 2.06 -7.77
N LEU A 33 7.17 0.78 -7.44
CA LEU A 33 8.39 0.04 -7.74
C LEU A 33 8.36 -0.57 -9.15
N SER A 34 7.18 -1.03 -9.59
CA SER A 34 7.00 -1.55 -10.94
C SER A 34 5.53 -1.55 -11.33
N VAL A 35 5.27 -1.31 -12.62
CA VAL A 35 3.96 -1.48 -13.25
C VAL A 35 4.16 -2.43 -14.44
N ARG A 36 3.42 -3.53 -14.46
CA ARG A 36 3.38 -4.51 -15.55
C ARG A 36 1.95 -4.54 -16.12
N GLU A 37 1.75 -5.39 -17.11
CA GLU A 37 0.47 -5.48 -17.82
C GLU A 37 -0.70 -5.89 -16.91
N ASP A 38 -0.43 -6.74 -15.92
CA ASP A 38 -1.42 -7.38 -15.05
C ASP A 38 -1.21 -7.09 -13.57
N ASN A 39 -0.07 -6.51 -13.18
CA ASN A 39 0.21 -6.22 -11.77
C ASN A 39 1.03 -4.95 -11.58
N ALA A 40 0.89 -4.35 -10.39
CA ALA A 40 1.75 -3.27 -9.92
C ALA A 40 2.29 -3.60 -8.53
N VAL A 41 3.50 -3.12 -8.24
CA VAL A 41 4.12 -3.24 -6.92
C VAL A 41 4.32 -1.83 -6.38
N VAL A 42 3.67 -1.56 -5.25
CA VAL A 42 3.71 -0.26 -4.57
C VAL A 42 4.30 -0.46 -3.19
N LYS A 43 5.25 0.41 -2.82
CA LYS A 43 5.83 0.45 -1.49
C LYS A 43 5.40 1.72 -0.80
N VAL A 44 4.80 1.57 0.38
CA VAL A 44 4.40 2.68 1.24
C VAL A 44 5.28 2.68 2.49
N ARG A 45 5.70 3.86 2.94
CA ARG A 45 6.56 4.04 4.12
C ARG A 45 5.95 5.04 5.09
N ASN A 46 6.54 5.10 6.29
CA ASN A 46 6.17 6.05 7.33
C ASN A 46 4.66 6.06 7.64
N VAL A 47 4.07 4.87 7.70
CA VAL A 47 2.62 4.65 7.88
C VAL A 47 2.20 4.57 9.35
N SER A 48 3.17 4.58 10.25
CA SER A 48 2.94 4.49 11.70
C SER A 48 3.15 5.83 12.38
N TYR A 49 2.43 6.06 13.47
CA TYR A 49 2.60 7.21 14.35
C TYR A 49 2.91 6.75 15.78
N HIS A 50 3.57 7.61 16.54
CA HIS A 50 3.79 7.44 17.98
C HIS A 50 2.74 8.25 18.73
N ASP A 51 2.11 7.63 19.73
CA ASP A 51 1.21 8.31 20.65
C ASP A 51 1.82 8.32 22.06
N PRO A 52 2.37 9.45 22.52
CA PRO A 52 2.98 9.58 23.84
C PRO A 52 2.00 9.35 25.00
N GLU A 53 0.70 9.54 24.79
CA GLU A 53 -0.32 9.43 25.84
C GLU A 53 -0.65 7.97 26.17
N GLN A 54 -0.45 7.06 25.21
CA GLN A 54 -0.62 5.61 25.37
C GLN A 54 0.53 4.98 26.17
N GLY A 55 1.61 5.73 26.43
CA GLY A 55 2.79 5.30 27.18
C GLY A 55 3.73 4.38 26.38
N GLY A 56 5.04 4.53 26.60
CA GLY A 56 6.07 3.67 26.01
C GLY A 56 6.50 4.03 24.58
N ASN A 57 7.33 3.18 23.98
CA ASN A 57 7.82 3.29 22.60
C ASN A 57 6.91 2.50 21.63
N ILE A 58 5.61 2.71 21.72
CA ILE A 58 4.62 1.98 20.90
C ILE A 58 4.27 2.82 19.67
N PHE A 59 4.38 2.20 18.50
CA PHE A 59 3.99 2.77 17.23
C PHE A 59 2.69 2.12 16.76
N PHE A 60 1.74 2.94 16.33
CA PHE A 60 0.43 2.53 15.87
C PHE A 60 0.28 2.76 14.37
N HIS A 61 -0.50 1.92 13.72
CA HIS A 61 -0.97 2.12 12.36
C HIS A 61 -2.45 1.76 12.33
N ASP A 62 -3.26 2.74 11.94
CA ASP A 62 -4.69 2.58 11.76
C ASP A 62 -4.99 2.01 10.38
N SER A 63 -6.06 1.22 10.31
CA SER A 63 -6.55 0.60 9.09
C SER A 63 -7.06 1.66 8.13
N HIS A 64 -6.58 1.59 6.89
CA HIS A 64 -7.04 2.40 5.78
C HIS A 64 -7.77 1.53 4.76
N ASN A 65 -8.91 2.03 4.28
CA ASN A 65 -9.62 1.43 3.16
C ASN A 65 -8.88 1.73 1.87
N LEU A 66 -8.60 0.71 1.07
CA LEU A 66 -7.83 0.83 -0.16
C LEU A 66 -8.71 1.17 -1.37
N GLY A 67 -10.04 1.15 -1.23
CA GLY A 67 -11.01 1.38 -2.32
C GLY A 67 -11.02 0.28 -3.40
N ILE A 68 -10.04 -0.62 -3.38
CA ILE A 68 -9.86 -1.77 -4.25
C ILE A 68 -9.51 -3.02 -3.43
N THR A 69 -9.67 -4.19 -4.02
CA THR A 69 -9.08 -5.41 -3.48
C THR A 69 -7.64 -5.53 -3.95
N VAL A 70 -6.71 -5.63 -3.01
CA VAL A 70 -5.30 -5.91 -3.28
C VAL A 70 -5.03 -7.40 -3.08
N ASP A 71 -4.47 -8.03 -4.10
CA ASP A 71 -4.20 -9.48 -4.10
C ASP A 71 -3.21 -9.88 -3.01
N THR A 72 -2.17 -9.07 -2.78
CA THR A 72 -1.14 -9.32 -1.77
C THR A 72 -0.72 -8.03 -1.06
N PHE A 73 -0.90 -8.00 0.25
CA PHE A 73 -0.45 -6.92 1.13
C PHE A 73 0.62 -7.46 2.09
N ILE A 74 1.79 -6.83 2.12
CA ILE A 74 2.92 -7.23 2.96
C ILE A 74 3.21 -6.10 3.95
N LEU A 75 3.00 -6.38 5.23
CA LEU A 75 3.38 -5.49 6.33
C LEU A 75 4.79 -5.85 6.78
N VAL A 76 5.71 -4.89 6.72
CA VAL A 76 7.10 -5.06 7.14
C VAL A 76 7.35 -4.26 8.40
N PHE A 77 7.71 -4.93 9.49
CA PHE A 77 8.08 -4.30 10.75
C PHE A 77 9.53 -3.79 10.71
N PRO A 78 9.92 -2.79 11.54
CA PRO A 78 11.31 -2.31 11.59
C PRO A 78 12.35 -3.39 11.92
N SER A 79 11.95 -4.44 12.63
CA SER A 79 12.79 -5.62 12.90
C SER A 79 13.08 -6.47 11.67
N GLY A 80 12.42 -6.21 10.54
CA GLY A 80 12.47 -7.03 9.32
C GLY A 80 11.48 -8.20 9.31
N VAL A 81 10.70 -8.39 10.37
CA VAL A 81 9.61 -9.38 10.37
C VAL A 81 8.54 -8.94 9.36
N GLU A 82 8.00 -9.90 8.61
CA GLU A 82 6.95 -9.65 7.62
C GLU A 82 5.66 -10.38 7.98
N ARG A 83 4.52 -9.77 7.64
CA ARG A 83 3.21 -10.42 7.64
C ARG A 83 2.54 -10.21 6.30
N THR A 84 2.12 -11.31 5.69
CA THR A 84 1.46 -11.30 4.38
C THR A 84 -0.02 -11.57 4.53
N PHE A 85 -0.82 -10.77 3.85
CA PHE A 85 -2.26 -10.89 3.77
C PHE A 85 -2.67 -10.96 2.30
N SER A 86 -3.66 -11.77 1.99
CA SER A 86 -4.14 -11.95 0.61
C SER A 86 -5.58 -11.47 0.46
N ASN A 87 -5.90 -10.92 -0.71
CA ASN A 87 -7.24 -10.47 -1.08
C ASN A 87 -7.85 -9.50 -0.05
N VAL A 88 -7.12 -8.45 0.29
CA VAL A 88 -7.54 -7.47 1.31
C VAL A 88 -8.05 -6.19 0.65
N SER A 89 -9.11 -5.61 1.21
CA SER A 89 -9.62 -4.29 0.83
C SER A 89 -9.23 -3.18 1.82
N THR A 90 -8.56 -3.54 2.91
CA THR A 90 -8.14 -2.64 3.99
C THR A 90 -6.73 -3.01 4.47
N THR A 91 -5.92 -2.02 4.85
CA THR A 91 -4.72 -2.27 5.63
C THR A 91 -5.11 -2.75 7.03
N GLN A 92 -4.25 -3.51 7.69
CA GLN A 92 -4.55 -4.06 9.01
C GLN A 92 -4.21 -3.07 10.11
N ASN A 93 -5.11 -2.85 11.06
CA ASN A 93 -4.75 -2.21 12.33
C ASN A 93 -3.58 -2.97 12.96
N THR A 94 -2.51 -2.27 13.28
CA THR A 94 -1.34 -2.89 13.90
C THR A 94 -0.68 -1.92 14.87
N PHE A 95 0.00 -2.49 15.85
CA PHE A 95 0.92 -1.76 16.70
C PHE A 95 2.20 -2.56 16.86
N PHE A 96 3.31 -1.89 17.17
CA PHE A 96 4.55 -2.53 17.54
C PHE A 96 5.29 -1.72 18.59
N GLU A 97 6.04 -2.40 19.45
CA GLU A 97 6.94 -1.79 20.43
C GLU A 97 8.35 -1.74 19.83
N ALA A 98 9.02 -0.59 19.96
CA ALA A 98 10.38 -0.35 19.45
C ALA A 98 11.47 -0.52 20.51
#